data_AF-A0AAP8T3G5-F1
#
_entry.id   AF-A0AAP8T3G5-F1
#
_cell.length_a   1.000
_cell.length_b   1.000
_cell.length_c   1.000
_cell.angle_alpha   90.00
_cell.angle_beta   90.00
_cell.angle_gamma   90.00
#
_symmetry.space_group_name_H-M   'P 1'
#
loop_
_entity.id
_entity.type
_entity.pdbx_description
1 polymer ?
#
loop_
_entity_poly.entity_id
_entity_poly.type
_entity_poly.pdbx_seq_one_letter_code
_entity_poly.pdbx_strand_id
1 'polypeptide(L)'
;MTIRSVMFAAPLLVAAVFASPLAFANGDEEAPVQKPNCPKGQVFDTKTQKCVMQTSHLVPDADRTDYAYRLAKAGRYEEALTLLDTLEQPNTAKALNYRGYATRKLGRTDEGIGYYLQSVKLDPQYAQVREYLGEAYVIKGRVDFAQEQLQHIQTICGTTCEEYRDLAEAINDSSKT
;
A
#
# COMPACT_ATOMS: atom_id res chain seq x y z
N MET A 1 -54.70 -71.07 -33.41
CA MET A 1 -55.65 -70.19 -34.11
C MET A 1 -55.69 -68.86 -33.37
N THR A 2 -55.23 -67.79 -34.06
CA THR A 2 -55.81 -66.42 -34.07
C THR A 2 -55.94 -65.65 -32.74
N ILE A 3 -55.55 -64.38 -32.56
CA ILE A 3 -55.32 -63.25 -33.46
C ILE A 3 -54.61 -62.10 -32.69
N ARG A 4 -53.66 -61.46 -33.39
CA ARG A 4 -53.25 -60.03 -33.47
C ARG A 4 -53.57 -59.01 -32.35
N SER A 5 -52.48 -58.41 -31.86
CA SER A 5 -52.09 -56.98 -31.83
C SER A 5 -53.12 -55.83 -31.82
N VAL A 6 -53.00 -54.93 -30.83
CA VAL A 6 -53.11 -53.44 -30.91
C VAL A 6 -52.25 -52.87 -29.75
N MET A 7 -51.06 -52.31 -29.97
CA MET A 7 -50.67 -50.91 -30.26
C MET A 7 -50.88 -49.84 -29.16
N PHE A 8 -49.74 -49.29 -28.72
CA PHE A 8 -49.39 -47.93 -28.23
C PHE A 8 -49.91 -47.35 -26.90
N ALA A 9 -48.97 -47.12 -25.96
CA ALA A 9 -48.51 -45.77 -25.58
C ALA A 9 -47.23 -45.86 -24.73
N ALA A 10 -46.19 -45.11 -25.12
CA ALA A 10 -44.87 -45.06 -24.48
C ALA A 10 -44.76 -43.77 -23.60
N PRO A 11 -43.69 -43.65 -22.77
CA PRO A 11 -43.67 -43.05 -21.43
C PRO A 11 -43.34 -41.55 -21.43
N LEU A 12 -43.52 -40.86 -20.29
CA LEU A 12 -42.77 -39.63 -19.99
C LEU A 12 -42.72 -39.37 -18.47
N LEU A 13 -41.53 -39.56 -17.90
CA LEU A 13 -41.13 -39.07 -16.59
C LEU A 13 -41.05 -37.54 -16.63
N VAL A 14 -41.64 -36.93 -15.60
CA VAL A 14 -41.77 -35.48 -15.41
C VAL A 14 -40.40 -34.85 -15.19
N ALA A 15 -40.19 -33.74 -15.91
CA ALA A 15 -39.04 -32.87 -15.87
C ALA A 15 -38.84 -32.18 -14.49
N ALA A 16 -37.58 -31.97 -14.12
CA ALA A 16 -37.20 -30.95 -13.15
C ALA A 16 -36.12 -30.04 -13.77
N VAL A 17 -36.47 -28.76 -13.76
CA VAL A 17 -35.87 -27.56 -14.34
C VAL A 17 -34.57 -27.20 -13.61
N PHE A 18 -33.56 -26.66 -14.30
CA PHE A 18 -32.87 -25.41 -13.91
C PHE A 18 -32.18 -24.80 -15.13
N ALA A 19 -32.79 -23.75 -15.68
CA ALA A 19 -32.12 -22.79 -16.53
C ALA A 19 -31.39 -21.78 -15.65
N SER A 20 -30.15 -21.44 -15.99
CA SER A 20 -29.49 -20.22 -15.53
C SER A 20 -28.63 -19.68 -16.68
N PRO A 21 -28.69 -18.37 -16.97
CA PRO A 21 -28.02 -17.79 -18.12
C PRO A 21 -26.51 -17.72 -17.91
N LEU A 22 -25.76 -17.96 -18.99
CA LEU A 22 -24.33 -17.67 -19.08
C LEU A 22 -24.14 -16.14 -18.94
N ALA A 23 -23.70 -15.71 -17.76
CA ALA A 23 -23.18 -14.38 -17.52
C ALA A 23 -21.67 -14.37 -17.79
N PHE A 24 -21.22 -13.34 -18.50
CA PHE A 24 -19.82 -13.03 -18.78
C PHE A 24 -19.05 -12.63 -17.50
N ALA A 25 -17.71 -12.61 -17.65
CA ALA A 25 -16.69 -12.01 -16.79
C ALA A 25 -15.96 -12.99 -15.87
N ASN A 26 -14.68 -13.23 -16.17
CA ASN A 26 -13.60 -12.63 -15.40
C ASN A 26 -12.38 -12.50 -16.32
N GLY A 27 -11.92 -11.27 -16.52
CA GLY A 27 -10.55 -11.06 -16.93
C GLY A 27 -9.65 -11.57 -15.82
N ASP A 28 -8.49 -12.09 -16.21
CA ASP A 28 -7.40 -12.37 -15.29
C ASP A 28 -6.85 -11.04 -14.77
N GLU A 29 -7.61 -10.36 -13.90
CA GLU A 29 -7.01 -9.46 -12.92
C GLU A 29 -6.30 -10.38 -11.93
N GLU A 30 -5.00 -10.63 -12.17
CA GLU A 30 -4.11 -11.07 -11.11
C GLU A 30 -4.28 -10.09 -9.96
N ALA A 31 -5.03 -10.51 -8.93
CA ALA A 31 -5.14 -9.80 -7.69
C ALA A 31 -3.72 -9.40 -7.24
N PRO A 32 -3.50 -8.16 -6.77
CA PRO A 32 -2.17 -7.71 -6.39
C PRO A 32 -1.57 -8.75 -5.45
N VAL A 33 -0.51 -9.44 -5.87
CA VAL A 33 0.13 -10.46 -5.05
C VAL A 33 0.60 -9.76 -3.79
N GLN A 34 -0.17 -9.92 -2.72
CA GLN A 34 0.11 -9.28 -1.46
C GLN A 34 1.29 -10.05 -0.86
N LYS A 35 2.50 -9.62 -1.24
CA LYS A 35 3.76 -10.27 -0.88
C LYS A 35 3.76 -10.51 0.63
N PRO A 36 4.05 -11.74 1.10
CA PRO A 36 3.85 -12.10 2.49
C PRO A 36 4.75 -11.25 3.40
N ASN A 37 4.21 -10.91 4.56
CA ASN A 37 5.00 -10.36 5.65
C ASN A 37 5.81 -11.49 6.29
N CYS A 38 7.13 -11.38 6.23
CA CYS A 38 8.03 -12.32 6.88
C CYS A 38 7.91 -12.26 8.41
N PRO A 39 8.26 -13.37 9.10
CA PRO A 39 8.42 -13.40 10.55
C PRO A 39 9.34 -12.28 11.06
N LYS A 40 9.19 -11.92 12.34
CA LYS A 40 10.00 -10.88 12.98
C LYS A 40 11.50 -11.17 12.83
N GLY A 41 12.27 -10.15 12.47
CA GLY A 41 13.71 -10.25 12.22
C GLY A 41 14.10 -10.79 10.84
N GLN A 42 13.12 -11.02 9.96
CA GLN A 42 13.35 -11.44 8.58
C GLN A 42 12.86 -10.38 7.58
N VAL A 43 13.51 -10.35 6.43
CA VAL A 43 13.21 -9.49 5.28
C VAL A 43 12.94 -10.35 4.06
N PHE A 44 12.01 -9.92 3.21
CA PHE A 44 11.68 -10.64 1.98
C PHE A 44 12.73 -10.34 0.91
N ASP A 45 13.41 -11.38 0.44
CA ASP A 45 14.30 -11.31 -0.73
C ASP A 45 13.47 -11.45 -2.01
N THR A 46 13.40 -10.38 -2.79
CA THR A 46 12.66 -10.32 -4.06
C THR A 46 13.25 -11.22 -5.14
N LYS A 47 14.54 -11.56 -5.07
CA LYS A 47 15.21 -12.42 -6.05
C LYS A 47 14.89 -13.89 -5.82
N THR A 48 15.00 -14.33 -4.56
CA THR A 48 14.76 -15.74 -4.21
C THR A 48 13.32 -16.03 -3.79
N GLN A 49 12.48 -15.00 -3.65
CA GLN A 49 11.10 -15.08 -3.16
C GLN A 49 10.99 -15.75 -1.79
N LYS A 50 12.01 -15.55 -0.93
CA LYS A 50 12.11 -16.17 0.39
C LYS A 50 12.36 -15.13 1.47
N CYS A 51 11.90 -15.44 2.68
CA CYS A 51 12.27 -14.67 3.86
C CYS A 51 13.67 -15.07 4.31
N VAL A 52 14.56 -14.09 4.43
CA VAL A 52 15.93 -14.27 4.92
C VAL A 52 16.15 -13.41 6.15
N MET A 53 17.14 -13.75 6.97
CA MET A 53 17.46 -12.94 8.15
C MET A 53 17.86 -11.52 7.74
N GLN A 54 17.37 -10.52 8.48
CA GLN A 54 17.71 -9.11 8.21
C GLN A 54 19.21 -8.80 8.38
N THR A 55 19.99 -9.69 9.00
CA THR A 55 21.45 -9.60 9.07
C THR A 55 22.17 -10.05 7.79
N SER A 56 21.43 -10.58 6.81
CA SER A 56 22.00 -11.10 5.57
C SER A 56 22.32 -10.00 4.56
N HIS A 57 23.56 -9.91 4.08
CA HIS A 57 23.94 -8.96 3.02
C HIS A 57 23.35 -9.30 1.62
N LEU A 58 22.51 -10.35 1.51
CA LEU A 58 21.91 -10.78 0.26
C LEU A 58 20.83 -9.82 -0.27
N VAL A 59 20.20 -9.07 0.64
CA VAL A 59 19.11 -8.14 0.29
C VAL A 59 19.65 -6.72 0.21
N PRO A 60 19.66 -6.08 -0.98
CA PRO A 60 20.07 -4.70 -1.16
C PRO A 60 19.27 -3.71 -0.32
N ASP A 61 19.89 -2.58 0.00
CA ASP A 61 19.25 -1.49 0.75
C ASP A 61 17.95 -0.99 0.12
N ALA A 62 17.87 -0.94 -1.21
CA ALA A 62 16.65 -0.55 -1.90
C ALA A 62 15.48 -1.52 -1.58
N ASP A 63 15.72 -2.83 -1.69
CA ASP A 63 14.72 -3.86 -1.37
C ASP A 63 14.35 -3.84 0.12
N ARG A 64 15.32 -3.61 1.00
CA ARG A 64 15.09 -3.45 2.45
C ARG A 64 14.22 -2.22 2.76
N THR A 65 14.51 -1.10 2.09
CA THR A 65 13.76 0.16 2.24
C THR A 65 12.30 -0.04 1.81
N ASP A 66 12.07 -0.71 0.69
CA ASP A 66 10.72 -1.01 0.18
C ASP A 66 9.97 -1.97 1.11
N TYR A 67 10.67 -2.97 1.64
CA TYR A 67 10.08 -3.89 2.61
C TYR A 67 9.77 -3.19 3.95
N ALA A 68 10.60 -2.25 4.40
CA ALA A 68 10.31 -1.45 5.59
C ALA A 68 9.03 -0.62 5.41
N TYR A 69 8.81 -0.02 4.24
CA TYR A 69 7.55 0.67 3.96
C TYR A 69 6.35 -0.27 4.04
N ARG A 70 6.47 -1.48 3.48
CA ARG A 70 5.41 -2.49 3.60
C ARG A 70 5.11 -2.88 5.05
N LEU A 71 6.16 -3.07 5.87
CA LEU A 71 5.99 -3.32 7.31
C LEU A 71 5.23 -2.18 7.97
N ALA A 72 5.60 -0.93 7.67
CA ALA A 72 4.93 0.25 8.20
C ALA A 72 3.46 0.33 7.75
N LYS A 73 3.16 0.07 6.46
CA LYS A 73 1.77 0.01 5.96
C LYS A 73 0.95 -1.12 6.60
N ALA A 74 1.60 -2.17 7.09
CA ALA A 74 0.98 -3.23 7.88
C ALA A 74 0.92 -2.93 9.40
N GLY A 75 1.24 -1.70 9.82
CA GLY A 75 1.20 -1.27 11.23
C GLY A 75 2.41 -1.73 12.06
N ARG A 76 3.41 -2.39 11.47
CA ARG A 76 4.61 -2.90 12.14
C ARG A 76 5.72 -1.84 12.12
N TYR A 77 5.45 -0.68 12.72
CA TYR A 77 6.30 0.51 12.59
C TYR A 77 7.68 0.35 13.23
N GLU A 78 7.78 -0.23 14.43
CA GLU A 78 9.05 -0.47 15.11
C GLU A 78 9.94 -1.45 14.33
N GLU A 79 9.33 -2.44 13.68
CA GLU A 79 10.06 -3.39 12.84
C GLU A 79 10.54 -2.73 11.55
N ALA A 80 9.74 -1.83 10.96
CA ALA A 80 10.18 -1.01 9.83
C ALA A 80 11.40 -0.17 10.21
N LEU A 81 11.38 0.52 11.36
CA LEU A 81 12.50 1.31 11.84
C LEU A 81 13.74 0.45 12.10
N THR A 82 13.57 -0.69 12.79
CA THR A 82 14.66 -1.64 13.06
C THR A 82 15.32 -2.11 11.76
N LEU A 83 14.53 -2.40 10.72
CA LEU A 83 15.07 -2.81 9.43
C LEU A 83 15.80 -1.66 8.73
N LEU A 84 15.24 -0.45 8.74
CA LEU A 84 15.90 0.71 8.15
C LEU A 84 17.24 1.01 8.84
N ASP A 85 17.38 0.70 10.14
CA ASP A 85 18.65 0.86 10.89
C ASP A 85 19.75 -0.10 10.45
N THR A 86 19.41 -1.13 9.65
CA THR A 86 20.37 -2.07 9.07
C THR A 86 20.91 -1.66 7.71
N LEU A 87 20.43 -0.55 7.13
CA LEU A 87 20.87 -0.08 5.82
C LEU A 87 22.33 0.36 5.86
N GLU A 88 23.09 0.00 4.83
CA GLU A 88 24.46 0.48 4.63
C GLU A 88 24.47 1.97 4.22
N GLN A 89 23.44 2.42 3.49
CA GLN A 89 23.17 3.79 3.08
C GLN A 89 21.85 4.29 3.71
N PRO A 90 21.85 4.67 5.01
CA PRO A 90 20.61 4.91 5.75
C PRO A 90 19.91 6.24 5.41
N ASN A 91 20.58 7.15 4.72
CA ASN A 91 20.13 8.53 4.50
C ASN A 91 19.79 8.83 3.04
N THR A 92 19.14 7.88 2.36
CA THR A 92 18.50 8.17 1.07
C THR A 92 17.17 8.91 1.30
N ALA A 93 16.70 9.69 0.32
CA ALA A 93 15.40 10.37 0.42
C ALA A 93 14.27 9.37 0.75
N LYS A 94 14.24 8.21 0.06
CA LYS A 94 13.25 7.16 0.30
C LYS A 94 13.34 6.54 1.71
N ALA A 95 14.55 6.24 2.20
CA ALA A 95 14.71 5.71 3.55
C ALA A 95 14.27 6.73 4.61
N LEU A 96 14.68 7.99 4.48
CA LEU A 96 14.27 9.08 5.37
C LEU A 96 12.75 9.29 5.35
N ASN A 97 12.11 9.23 4.17
CA ASN A 97 10.66 9.28 4.04
C ASN A 97 9.98 8.20 4.90
N TYR A 98 10.43 6.95 4.79
CA TYR A 98 9.81 5.84 5.50
C TYR A 98 10.11 5.82 6.99
N ARG A 99 11.25 6.39 7.42
CA ARG A 99 11.49 6.70 8.85
C ARG A 99 10.51 7.74 9.35
N GLY A 100 10.30 8.81 8.59
CA GLY A 100 9.31 9.83 8.90
C GLY A 100 7.90 9.24 9.03
N TYR A 101 7.53 8.37 8.10
CA TYR A 101 6.25 7.67 8.10
C TYR A 101 6.05 6.81 9.34
N ALA A 102 7.00 5.92 9.63
CA ALA A 102 6.89 5.03 10.77
C ALA A 102 6.89 5.79 12.11
N THR A 103 7.76 6.78 12.27
CA THR A 103 7.81 7.59 13.51
C THR A 103 6.57 8.44 13.72
N ARG A 104 6.04 9.10 12.68
CA ARG A 104 4.77 9.83 12.76
C ARG A 104 3.62 8.92 13.18
N LYS A 105 3.51 7.73 12.58
CA LYS A 105 2.45 6.77 12.92
C LYS A 105 2.57 6.20 14.33
N LEU A 106 3.77 6.24 14.93
CA LEU A 106 4.01 5.94 16.35
C LEU A 106 3.70 7.13 17.29
N GLY A 107 3.20 8.26 16.78
CA GLY A 107 2.95 9.47 17.56
C GLY A 107 4.21 10.31 17.83
N ARG A 108 5.38 9.90 17.33
CA ARG A 108 6.63 10.68 17.38
C ARG A 108 6.66 11.71 16.24
N THR A 109 5.62 12.53 16.15
CA THR A 109 5.37 13.39 14.98
C THR A 109 6.48 14.40 14.72
N ASP A 110 7.05 15.02 15.76
CA ASP A 110 8.13 16.02 15.57
C ASP A 110 9.41 15.40 15.01
N GLU A 111 9.72 14.16 15.41
CA GLU A 111 10.84 13.42 14.82
C GLU A 111 10.54 13.03 13.38
N GLY A 112 9.31 12.63 13.09
CA GLY A 112 8.87 12.32 11.73
C GLY A 112 9.04 13.51 10.79
N ILE A 113 8.63 14.70 11.23
CA ILE A 113 8.87 15.97 10.52
C ILE A 113 10.37 16.16 10.24
N GLY A 114 11.23 15.91 11.22
CA GLY A 114 12.68 15.98 11.04
C GLY A 114 13.20 15.12 9.90
N TYR A 115 12.77 13.86 9.81
CA TYR A 115 13.16 12.97 8.70
C TYR A 115 12.58 13.42 7.35
N TYR A 116 11.32 13.84 7.32
CA TYR A 116 10.71 14.34 6.08
C TYR A 116 11.43 15.58 5.54
N LEU A 117 11.79 16.53 6.39
CA LEU A 117 12.54 17.72 5.99
C LEU A 117 13.91 17.36 5.40
N GLN A 118 14.61 16.37 5.98
CA GLN A 118 15.85 15.86 5.41
C GLN A 118 15.62 15.19 4.05
N SER A 119 14.54 14.40 3.91
CA SER A 119 14.17 13.78 2.64
C SER A 119 13.86 14.82 1.55
N VAL A 120 13.05 15.85 1.85
CA VAL A 120 12.74 16.94 0.91
C VAL A 120 14.00 17.72 0.51
N LYS A 121 14.96 17.87 1.43
CA LYS A 121 16.24 18.51 1.11
C LYS A 121 17.06 17.71 0.09
N LEU A 122 17.00 16.38 0.15
CA LEU A 122 17.69 15.50 -0.79
C LEU A 122 16.96 15.42 -2.13
N ASP A 123 15.62 15.35 -2.11
CA ASP A 123 14.79 15.36 -3.30
C ASP A 123 13.61 16.32 -3.14
N PRO A 124 13.76 17.57 -3.63
CA PRO A 124 12.70 18.56 -3.59
C PRO A 124 11.47 18.23 -4.44
N GLN A 125 11.55 17.26 -5.35
CA GLN A 125 10.47 16.86 -6.26
C GLN A 125 9.71 15.62 -5.75
N TYR A 126 10.06 15.09 -4.57
CA TYR A 126 9.42 13.91 -4.02
C TYR A 126 8.03 14.24 -3.41
N ALA A 127 7.00 14.22 -4.24
CA ALA A 127 5.63 14.59 -3.87
C ALA A 127 5.11 13.82 -2.63
N GLN A 128 5.30 12.50 -2.57
CA GLN A 128 4.84 11.66 -1.45
C GLN A 128 5.42 12.11 -0.09
N VAL A 129 6.67 12.57 -0.05
CA VAL A 129 7.27 13.07 1.20
C VAL A 129 6.60 14.36 1.63
N ARG A 130 6.25 15.22 0.67
CA ARG A 130 5.59 16.50 0.95
C ARG A 130 4.16 16.30 1.44
N GLU A 131 3.45 15.32 0.88
CA GLU A 131 2.14 14.87 1.39
C GLU A 131 2.27 14.47 2.86
N TYR A 132 3.17 13.53 3.18
CA TYR A 132 3.35 13.05 4.54
C TYR A 132 3.86 14.11 5.53
N LEU A 133 4.71 15.04 5.07
CA LEU A 133 5.13 16.20 5.84
C LEU A 133 3.95 17.14 6.12
N GLY A 134 3.11 17.39 5.11
CA GLY A 134 1.89 18.17 5.26
C GLY A 134 0.92 17.54 6.27
N GLU A 135 0.67 16.23 6.17
CA GLU A 135 -0.14 15.50 7.16
C GLU A 135 0.45 15.60 8.57
N ALA A 136 1.77 15.54 8.71
CA ALA A 136 2.43 15.71 9.99
C ALA A 136 2.19 17.11 10.57
N TYR A 137 2.21 18.15 9.73
CA TYR A 137 1.88 19.51 10.15
C TYR A 137 0.41 19.67 10.53
N VAL A 138 -0.51 19.02 9.82
CA VAL A 138 -1.93 18.97 10.21
C VAL A 138 -2.10 18.40 11.62
N ILE A 139 -1.43 17.28 11.92
CA ILE A 139 -1.45 16.68 13.28
C ILE A 139 -0.95 17.66 14.35
N LYS A 140 0.01 18.53 14.00
CA LYS A 140 0.56 19.55 14.90
C LYS A 140 -0.27 20.84 14.96
N GLY A 141 -1.41 20.91 14.27
CA GLY A 141 -2.23 22.11 14.14
C GLY A 141 -1.57 23.23 13.31
N ARG A 142 -0.53 22.90 12.54
CA ARG A 142 0.24 23.82 11.70
C ARG A 142 -0.26 23.80 10.26
N VAL A 143 -1.55 24.12 10.09
CA VAL A 143 -2.22 24.07 8.79
C VAL A 143 -1.58 25.04 7.78
N ASP A 144 -0.97 26.12 8.26
CA ASP A 144 -0.14 27.04 7.47
C ASP A 144 0.96 26.29 6.69
N PHE A 145 1.76 25.48 7.40
CA PHE A 145 2.82 24.71 6.76
C PHE A 145 2.32 23.54 5.92
N ALA A 146 1.16 22.97 6.26
CA ALA A 146 0.52 21.95 5.43
C ALA A 146 0.10 22.52 4.06
N GLN A 147 -0.46 23.73 4.03
CA GLN A 147 -0.84 24.42 2.79
C GLN A 147 0.38 24.75 1.92
N GLU A 148 1.52 25.10 2.51
CA GLU A 148 2.77 25.27 1.76
C GLU A 148 3.19 23.97 1.06
N GLN A 149 3.09 22.82 1.76
CA GLN A 149 3.41 21.53 1.12
C GLN A 149 2.42 21.20 0.01
N LEU A 150 1.13 21.48 0.19
CA LEU A 150 0.10 21.27 -0.83
C LEU A 150 0.38 22.07 -2.11
N GLN A 151 0.80 23.33 -1.96
CA GLN A 151 1.22 24.17 -3.10
C GLN A 151 2.42 23.58 -3.82
N HIS A 152 3.43 23.08 -3.09
CA HIS A 152 4.56 22.40 -3.71
C HIS A 152 4.14 21.14 -4.48
N ILE A 153 3.28 20.30 -3.91
CA ILE A 153 2.76 19.11 -4.60
C ILE A 153 2.03 19.52 -5.89
N GLN A 154 1.22 20.57 -5.84
CA GLN A 154 0.55 21.10 -7.02
C GLN A 154 1.53 21.50 -8.13
N THR A 155 2.68 22.10 -7.79
CA THR A 155 3.71 22.42 -8.79
C THR A 155 4.39 21.19 -9.38
N ILE A 156 4.46 20.08 -8.64
CA ILE A 156 5.13 18.84 -9.05
C ILE A 156 4.21 18.01 -9.96
N CYS A 157 2.96 17.80 -9.57
CA CYS A 157 2.05 16.87 -10.26
C CYS A 157 0.63 17.40 -10.52
N GLY A 158 0.36 18.68 -10.23
CA GLY A 158 -0.97 19.27 -10.37
C GLY A 158 -1.91 18.87 -9.24
N THR A 159 -3.20 19.13 -9.43
CA THR A 159 -4.24 18.90 -8.39
C THR A 159 -4.91 17.53 -8.49
N THR A 160 -4.54 16.73 -9.51
CA THR A 160 -5.17 15.42 -9.79
C THR A 160 -4.38 14.24 -9.25
N CYS A 161 -3.12 14.43 -8.84
CA CYS A 161 -2.32 13.36 -8.22
C CYS A 161 -2.87 12.96 -6.85
N GLU A 162 -2.55 11.74 -6.42
CA GLU A 162 -2.95 11.16 -5.13
C GLU A 162 -2.46 12.05 -3.97
N GLU A 163 -1.18 12.43 -3.99
CA GLU A 163 -0.53 13.23 -2.96
C GLU A 163 -1.23 14.57 -2.71
N TYR A 164 -1.72 15.22 -3.78
CA TYR A 164 -2.44 16.49 -3.63
C TYR A 164 -3.81 16.26 -2.99
N ARG A 165 -4.54 15.24 -3.47
CA ARG A 165 -5.89 14.95 -2.98
C ARG A 165 -5.88 14.54 -1.51
N ASP A 166 -4.95 13.68 -1.14
CA ASP A 166 -4.83 13.15 0.22
C ASP A 166 -4.49 14.26 1.22
N LEU A 167 -3.51 15.11 0.89
CA LEU A 167 -3.17 16.23 1.77
C LEU A 167 -4.29 17.29 1.82
N ALA A 168 -4.95 17.58 0.70
CA ALA A 168 -6.07 18.52 0.68
C ALA A 168 -7.24 18.02 1.54
N GLU A 169 -7.54 16.72 1.49
CA GLU A 169 -8.54 16.07 2.34
C GLU A 169 -8.16 16.20 3.83
N ALA A 170 -6.92 15.84 4.19
CA ALA A 170 -6.44 15.95 5.57
C ALA A 170 -6.54 17.38 6.13
N ILE A 171 -6.20 18.38 5.34
CA ILE A 171 -6.34 19.80 5.71
C ILE A 171 -7.82 20.16 5.92
N ASN A 172 -8.69 19.78 4.98
CA ASN A 172 -10.11 20.10 5.05
C ASN A 172 -10.78 19.46 6.28
N ASP A 173 -10.43 18.22 6.61
CA ASP A 173 -10.99 17.55 7.78
C ASP A 173 -10.54 18.19 9.09
N SER A 174 -9.29 18.66 9.17
CA SER A 174 -8.80 19.37 10.36
C SER A 174 -9.53 20.68 10.65
N SER A 175 -10.16 21.30 9.63
CA SER A 175 -10.93 22.54 9.78
C SER A 175 -12.33 22.34 10.34
N LYS A 176 -12.81 21.09 10.42
CA LYS A 176 -14.16 20.75 10.91
C LYS A 176 -14.19 20.41 12.40
N THR A 177 -13.02 20.20 13.00
CA THR A 177 -12.80 19.88 14.43
C THR A 177 -12.51 21.13 15.24
#